data_AF-A0A848IXW4-F1
#
_entry.id   AF-A0A848IXW4-F1
#
_cell.length_a   1.000
_cell.length_b   1.000
_cell.length_c   1.000
_cell.angle_alpha   90.00
_cell.angle_beta   90.00
_cell.angle_gamma   90.00
#
_symmetry.space_group_name_H-M   'P 1'
#
loop_
_entity.id
_entity.type
_entity.pdbx_description
1 polymer ?
#
loop_
_entity_poly.entity_id
_entity_poly.type
_entity_poly.pdbx_seq_one_letter_code
_entity_poly.pdbx_strand_id
1 'polypeptide(L)'
;MDFKNKSFKTSFIVGFVFCSVAIIFLLVGLSDLGMGLFFFLPLAIGISSGLLPNLKQAIWGTLASLGLFSIFLIVTNIEGFICVLLALPILLISALIGWFIGRLFRKKNKDETNLKVTVLPFLIFIAASFLELFTGNPFVKNEVSTTFKIKGTPEQVYNSIIQVDTVDVETNLLQKAGLPIPRKCILTEEKVGGLRLCEFEEGRIVETITEIKKNELLRMDVTESKLGRERHWLKFHEDIYNINPINDELTQITRTTSYSSNLKPRIYWEIMESLTIRIEQDFVFRNLVKDVRNLQ
;
A
#
# COMPACT_ATOMS: atom_id res chain seq x y z
N MET A 1 34.51 0.04 -32.02
CA MET A 1 33.38 -0.70 -31.43
C MET A 1 32.44 0.30 -30.77
N ASP A 2 31.27 0.51 -31.36
CA ASP A 2 30.39 1.66 -31.10
C ASP A 2 29.55 1.46 -29.81
N PHE A 3 30.11 1.83 -28.66
CA PHE A 3 29.44 1.76 -27.35
C PHE A 3 28.29 2.77 -27.19
N LYS A 4 28.13 3.73 -28.11
CA LYS A 4 27.12 4.80 -28.00
C LYS A 4 25.67 4.33 -28.11
N ASN A 5 25.42 3.15 -28.69
CA ASN A 5 24.06 2.71 -29.05
C ASN A 5 23.54 1.46 -28.31
N LYS A 6 24.34 0.85 -27.41
CA LYS A 6 23.92 -0.37 -26.68
C LYS A 6 23.43 -0.10 -25.26
N SER A 7 23.63 1.10 -24.70
CA SER A 7 23.30 1.38 -23.29
C SER A 7 21.81 1.21 -22.98
N PHE A 8 20.93 1.63 -23.89
CA PHE A 8 19.49 1.42 -23.75
C PHE A 8 19.14 -0.07 -23.68
N LYS A 9 19.63 -0.86 -24.66
CA LYS A 9 19.34 -2.29 -24.73
C LYS A 9 19.89 -3.04 -23.52
N THR A 10 21.10 -2.68 -23.06
CA THR A 10 21.70 -3.30 -21.87
C THR A 10 20.90 -2.99 -20.61
N SER A 11 20.59 -1.72 -20.32
CA SER A 11 19.84 -1.39 -19.10
C SER A 11 18.42 -1.96 -19.12
N PHE A 12 17.77 -2.00 -20.29
CA PHE A 12 16.47 -2.64 -20.46
C PHE A 12 16.52 -4.14 -20.12
N ILE A 13 17.46 -4.89 -20.72
CA ILE A 13 17.59 -6.33 -20.48
C ILE A 13 17.92 -6.59 -19.00
N VAL A 14 18.83 -5.82 -18.41
CA VAL A 14 19.21 -5.98 -17.00
C VAL A 14 18.03 -5.72 -16.08
N GLY A 15 17.33 -4.60 -16.25
CA GLY A 15 16.15 -4.28 -15.45
C GLY A 15 15.07 -5.35 -15.59
N PHE A 16 14.78 -5.79 -16.83
CA PHE A 16 13.79 -6.83 -17.09
C PHE A 16 14.16 -8.17 -16.43
N VAL A 17 15.42 -8.61 -16.54
CA VAL A 17 15.90 -9.85 -15.92
C VAL A 17 15.83 -9.76 -14.40
N PHE A 18 16.29 -8.65 -13.79
CA PHE A 18 16.28 -8.50 -12.34
C PHE A 18 14.86 -8.50 -11.79
N CYS A 19 13.96 -7.76 -12.41
CA CYS A 19 12.55 -7.74 -12.07
C CYS A 19 11.91 -9.14 -12.22
N SER A 20 12.17 -9.84 -13.33
CA SER A 20 11.65 -11.19 -13.56
C SER A 20 12.11 -12.17 -12.48
N VAL A 21 13.40 -12.15 -12.12
CA VAL A 21 13.93 -13.00 -11.04
C VAL A 21 13.32 -12.62 -9.69
N ALA A 22 13.14 -11.32 -9.40
CA ALA A 22 12.52 -10.88 -8.17
C ALA A 22 11.06 -11.34 -8.03
N ILE A 23 10.26 -11.30 -9.11
CA ILE A 23 8.92 -11.90 -9.12
C ILE A 23 8.99 -13.39 -8.89
N ILE A 24 9.89 -14.11 -9.56
CA ILE A 24 10.02 -15.55 -9.37
C ILE A 24 10.33 -15.84 -7.90
N PHE A 25 11.26 -15.10 -7.29
CA PHE A 25 11.61 -15.24 -5.88
C PHE A 25 10.41 -14.96 -4.96
N LEU A 26 9.62 -13.93 -5.25
CA LEU A 26 8.41 -13.64 -4.50
C LEU A 26 7.38 -14.78 -4.62
N LEU A 27 7.13 -15.27 -5.84
CA LEU A 27 6.14 -16.32 -6.11
C LEU A 27 6.51 -17.68 -5.50
N VAL A 28 7.82 -18.01 -5.41
CA VAL A 28 8.29 -19.26 -4.80
C VAL A 28 8.60 -19.13 -3.30
N GLY A 29 8.35 -17.96 -2.70
CA GLY A 29 8.56 -17.72 -1.25
C GLY A 29 10.03 -17.56 -0.84
N LEU A 30 10.92 -17.17 -1.76
CA LEU A 30 12.32 -16.85 -1.51
C LEU A 30 12.59 -15.36 -1.28
N SER A 31 11.56 -14.52 -1.35
CA SER A 31 11.64 -13.10 -1.02
C SER A 31 10.32 -12.64 -0.41
N ASP A 32 10.40 -11.71 0.53
CA ASP A 32 9.24 -11.02 1.10
C ASP A 32 9.02 -9.66 0.42
N LEU A 33 7.86 -9.05 0.69
CA LEU A 33 7.55 -7.65 0.38
C LEU A 33 8.29 -6.69 1.33
N GLY A 34 9.62 -6.75 1.34
CA GLY A 34 10.44 -5.97 2.25
C GLY A 34 11.60 -5.20 1.60
N MET A 35 12.68 -5.01 2.34
CA MET A 35 13.82 -4.19 1.93
C MET A 35 14.48 -4.71 0.66
N GLY A 36 14.54 -6.04 0.51
CA GLY A 36 15.09 -6.69 -0.68
C GLY A 36 14.38 -6.20 -1.95
N LEU A 37 13.05 -6.27 -1.96
CA LEU A 37 12.22 -5.92 -3.10
C LEU A 37 12.10 -4.41 -3.31
N PHE A 38 11.79 -3.64 -2.26
CA PHE A 38 11.45 -2.22 -2.41
C PHE A 38 12.65 -1.27 -2.40
N PHE A 39 13.80 -1.70 -1.88
CA PHE A 39 15.01 -0.88 -1.81
C PHE A 39 16.17 -1.48 -2.62
N PHE A 40 16.62 -2.69 -2.28
CA PHE A 40 17.85 -3.26 -2.85
C PHE A 40 17.73 -3.65 -4.33
N LEU A 41 16.57 -4.13 -4.78
CA LEU A 41 16.34 -4.43 -6.19
C LEU A 41 16.43 -3.18 -7.08
N PRO A 42 15.63 -2.10 -6.85
CA PRO A 42 15.78 -0.87 -7.62
C PRO A 42 17.16 -0.26 -7.49
N LEU A 43 17.78 -0.32 -6.30
CA LEU A 43 19.16 0.11 -6.09
C LEU A 43 20.12 -0.65 -7.03
N ALA A 44 20.00 -1.97 -7.13
CA ALA A 44 20.84 -2.81 -7.99
C ALA A 44 20.65 -2.50 -9.49
N ILE A 45 19.40 -2.29 -9.92
CA ILE A 45 19.06 -1.85 -11.28
C ILE A 45 19.67 -0.47 -11.54
N GLY A 46 19.52 0.45 -10.58
CA GLY A 46 20.10 1.80 -10.62
C GLY A 46 21.61 1.78 -10.78
N ILE A 47 22.33 1.02 -9.94
CA ILE A 47 23.80 0.89 -10.01
C ILE A 47 24.22 0.38 -11.39
N SER A 48 23.56 -0.68 -11.88
CA SER A 48 23.84 -1.26 -13.19
C SER A 48 23.64 -0.24 -14.31
N SER A 49 22.60 0.59 -14.22
CA SER A 49 22.32 1.68 -15.16
C SER A 49 23.35 2.81 -15.09
N GLY A 50 23.77 3.21 -13.88
CA GLY A 50 24.76 4.27 -13.64
C GLY A 50 26.18 3.92 -14.10
N LEU A 51 26.50 2.63 -14.21
CA LEU A 51 27.80 2.14 -14.70
C LEU A 51 27.91 2.17 -16.23
N LEU A 52 26.82 2.42 -16.96
CA LEU A 52 26.81 2.40 -18.43
C LEU A 52 27.38 3.67 -19.07
N PRO A 53 27.87 3.56 -20.33
CA PRO A 53 28.53 4.66 -21.01
C PRO A 53 27.63 5.86 -21.31
N ASN A 54 26.44 5.60 -21.85
CA ASN A 54 25.47 6.60 -22.21
C ASN A 54 24.33 6.66 -21.17
N LEU A 55 24.50 7.53 -20.17
CA LEU A 55 23.59 7.62 -19.01
C LEU A 55 22.14 7.95 -19.41
N LYS A 56 21.94 8.82 -20.40
CA LYS A 56 20.60 9.19 -20.87
C LYS A 56 19.88 7.98 -21.45
N GLN A 57 20.55 7.23 -22.33
CA GLN A 57 19.99 5.99 -22.87
C GLN A 57 19.77 4.92 -21.81
N ALA A 58 20.68 4.81 -20.83
CA ALA A 58 20.57 3.86 -19.74
C ALA A 58 19.32 4.11 -18.87
N ILE A 59 19.06 5.38 -18.52
CA ILE A 59 17.85 5.79 -17.79
C ILE A 59 16.59 5.41 -18.59
N TRP A 60 16.53 5.75 -19.88
CA TRP A 60 15.38 5.38 -20.72
C TRP A 60 15.16 3.87 -20.80
N GLY A 61 16.22 3.07 -20.94
CA GLY A 61 16.08 1.61 -20.95
C GLY A 61 15.62 1.05 -19.61
N THR A 62 16.07 1.65 -18.50
CA THR A 62 15.64 1.28 -17.13
C THR A 62 14.16 1.59 -16.91
N LEU A 63 13.73 2.81 -17.28
CA LEU A 63 12.34 3.22 -17.20
C LEU A 63 11.44 2.38 -18.10
N ALA A 64 11.91 2.04 -19.30
CA ALA A 64 11.18 1.15 -20.21
C ALA A 64 11.02 -0.26 -19.63
N SER A 65 12.06 -0.83 -19.01
CA SER A 65 11.96 -2.15 -18.36
C SER A 65 11.02 -2.12 -17.15
N LEU A 66 11.11 -1.08 -16.30
CA LEU A 66 10.23 -0.93 -15.14
C LEU A 66 8.78 -0.71 -15.58
N GLY A 67 8.55 0.13 -16.59
CA GLY A 67 7.22 0.39 -17.13
C GLY A 67 6.59 -0.86 -17.73
N LEU A 68 7.33 -1.61 -18.56
CA LEU A 68 6.84 -2.87 -19.13
C LEU A 68 6.50 -3.88 -18.03
N PHE A 69 7.35 -3.98 -17.01
CA PHE A 69 7.15 -4.89 -15.89
C PHE A 69 5.95 -4.51 -15.02
N SER A 70 5.76 -3.22 -14.75
CA SER A 70 4.56 -2.71 -14.06
C SER A 70 3.28 -3.00 -14.84
N ILE A 71 3.30 -2.83 -16.16
CA ILE A 71 2.15 -3.18 -17.03
C ILE A 71 1.87 -4.68 -16.94
N PHE A 72 2.91 -5.53 -17.00
CA PHE A 72 2.76 -6.97 -16.84
C PHE A 72 2.10 -7.34 -15.51
N LEU A 73 2.56 -6.76 -14.40
CA LEU A 73 1.99 -6.99 -13.06
C LEU A 73 0.50 -6.61 -12.98
N ILE A 74 0.12 -5.50 -13.60
CA ILE A 74 -1.27 -5.03 -13.61
C ILE A 74 -2.15 -5.94 -14.48
N VAL A 75 -1.72 -6.28 -15.69
CA VAL A 75 -2.48 -7.10 -16.64
C VAL A 75 -2.65 -8.54 -16.14
N THR A 76 -1.66 -9.08 -15.44
CA THR A 76 -1.73 -10.43 -14.84
C THR A 76 -2.49 -10.48 -13.52
N ASN A 77 -2.97 -9.34 -13.02
CA ASN A 77 -3.65 -9.19 -11.73
C ASN A 77 -2.81 -9.62 -10.51
N ILE A 78 -1.48 -9.78 -10.65
CA ILE A 78 -0.59 -10.03 -9.52
C ILE A 78 -0.58 -8.83 -8.57
N GLU A 79 -0.50 -7.61 -9.12
CA GLU A 79 -0.51 -6.37 -8.34
C GLU A 79 -1.50 -5.35 -8.90
N GLY A 80 -2.12 -4.58 -8.00
CA GLY A 80 -3.08 -3.53 -8.35
C GLY A 80 -2.40 -2.29 -8.94
N PHE A 81 -3.11 -1.54 -9.78
CA PHE A 81 -2.61 -0.25 -10.28
C PHE A 81 -2.22 0.70 -9.14
N ILE A 82 -3.05 0.79 -8.10
CA ILE A 82 -2.76 1.61 -6.92
C ILE A 82 -1.53 1.12 -6.15
N CYS A 83 -1.32 -0.20 -6.01
CA CYS A 83 -0.16 -0.77 -5.33
C CYS A 83 1.13 -0.39 -6.06
N VAL A 84 1.14 -0.48 -7.41
CA VAL A 84 2.26 0.00 -8.23
C VAL A 84 2.46 1.49 -8.04
N LEU A 85 1.40 2.29 -8.11
CA LEU A 85 1.48 3.75 -7.93
C LEU A 85 2.06 4.14 -6.57
N LEU A 86 1.64 3.45 -5.50
CA LEU A 86 2.17 3.64 -4.14
C LEU A 86 3.60 3.13 -4.00
N ALA A 87 4.06 2.14 -4.76
CA ALA A 87 5.45 1.69 -4.73
C ALA A 87 6.39 2.60 -5.55
N LEU A 88 5.90 3.26 -6.61
CA LEU A 88 6.73 4.04 -7.54
C LEU A 88 7.70 5.03 -6.85
N PRO A 89 7.27 5.86 -5.87
CA PRO A 89 8.18 6.84 -5.27
C PRO A 89 9.40 6.19 -4.62
N ILE A 90 9.21 5.13 -3.84
CA ILE A 90 10.33 4.44 -3.18
C ILE A 90 11.22 3.69 -4.19
N LEU A 91 10.64 3.08 -5.22
CA LEU A 91 11.42 2.40 -6.27
C LEU A 91 12.29 3.41 -7.04
N LEU A 92 11.73 4.56 -7.41
CA LEU A 92 12.46 5.61 -8.15
C LEU A 92 13.57 6.25 -7.31
N ILE A 93 13.31 6.56 -6.04
CA ILE A 93 14.34 7.10 -5.13
C ILE A 93 15.48 6.10 -4.96
N SER A 94 15.16 4.83 -4.71
CA SER A 94 16.15 3.77 -4.54
C SER A 94 16.98 3.55 -5.82
N ALA A 95 16.34 3.53 -6.98
CA ALA A 95 17.02 3.45 -8.27
C ALA A 95 17.90 4.67 -8.56
N LEU A 96 17.47 5.88 -8.17
CA LEU A 96 18.26 7.11 -8.35
C LEU A 96 19.51 7.10 -7.47
N ILE A 97 19.41 6.67 -6.22
CA ILE A 97 20.55 6.47 -5.31
C ILE A 97 21.53 5.48 -5.95
N GLY A 98 21.02 4.34 -6.42
CA GLY A 98 21.82 3.32 -7.08
C GLY A 98 22.54 3.87 -8.32
N TRP A 99 21.82 4.62 -9.15
CA TRP A 99 22.37 5.27 -10.34
C TRP A 99 23.51 6.23 -10.00
N PHE A 100 23.36 7.03 -8.94
CA PHE A 100 24.42 7.93 -8.50
C PHE A 100 25.67 7.17 -8.04
N ILE A 101 25.48 6.11 -7.25
CA ILE A 101 26.56 5.21 -6.82
C ILE A 101 27.28 4.61 -8.04
N GLY A 102 26.54 4.02 -8.98
CA GLY A 102 27.10 3.45 -10.21
C GLY A 102 27.90 4.47 -11.02
N ARG A 103 27.39 5.70 -11.15
CA ARG A 103 28.08 6.79 -11.84
C ARG A 103 29.41 7.17 -11.19
N LEU A 104 29.46 7.22 -9.86
CA LEU A 104 30.69 7.52 -9.11
C LEU A 104 31.75 6.43 -9.32
N PHE A 105 31.36 5.16 -9.24
CA PHE A 105 32.28 4.03 -9.48
C PHE A 105 32.85 4.05 -10.89
N ARG A 106 32.01 4.31 -11.90
CA ARG A 106 32.45 4.43 -13.30
C ARG A 106 33.47 5.56 -13.49
N LYS A 107 33.28 6.71 -12.84
CA LYS A 107 34.22 7.84 -12.93
C LYS A 107 35.62 7.47 -12.42
N LYS A 108 35.68 6.59 -11.42
CA LYS A 108 36.93 6.10 -10.80
C LYS A 108 37.63 5.05 -11.66
N ASN A 109 36.87 4.17 -12.31
CA ASN A 109 37.38 3.03 -13.09
C ASN A 109 37.04 3.17 -14.58
N LYS A 110 37.78 4.04 -15.29
CA LYS A 110 37.45 4.48 -16.66
C LYS A 110 37.43 3.36 -17.73
N ASP A 111 38.10 2.22 -17.52
CA ASP A 111 38.42 1.29 -18.61
C ASP A 111 37.91 -0.16 -18.48
N GLU A 112 37.26 -0.58 -17.38
CA GLU A 112 36.75 -1.95 -17.26
C GLU A 112 35.21 -2.03 -17.25
N THR A 113 34.61 -2.03 -18.45
CA THR A 113 33.20 -2.44 -18.62
C THR A 113 33.11 -3.96 -18.80
N ASN A 114 33.50 -4.70 -17.75
CA ASN A 114 33.39 -6.16 -17.69
C ASN A 114 32.06 -6.59 -17.06
N LEU A 115 31.60 -7.81 -17.35
CA LEU A 115 30.40 -8.49 -16.78
C LEU A 115 30.22 -8.32 -15.26
N LYS A 116 31.30 -8.07 -14.51
CA LYS A 116 31.31 -7.70 -13.09
C LYS A 116 30.45 -6.48 -12.74
N VAL A 117 30.21 -5.59 -13.72
CA VAL A 117 29.40 -4.37 -13.64
C VAL A 117 27.91 -4.64 -13.35
N THR A 118 27.41 -5.85 -13.64
CA THR A 118 25.99 -6.20 -13.48
C THR A 118 25.77 -7.31 -12.45
N VAL A 119 26.72 -8.23 -12.29
CA VAL A 119 26.57 -9.36 -11.36
C VAL A 119 26.64 -8.89 -9.90
N LEU A 120 27.57 -7.98 -9.55
CA LEU A 120 27.77 -7.58 -8.16
C LEU A 120 26.54 -6.86 -7.55
N PRO A 121 25.91 -5.87 -8.20
CA PRO A 121 24.68 -5.26 -7.68
C PRO A 121 23.54 -6.28 -7.50
N PHE A 122 23.45 -7.26 -8.39
CA PHE A 122 22.43 -8.31 -8.28
C PHE A 122 22.67 -9.23 -7.09
N LEU A 123 23.92 -9.57 -6.81
CA LEU A 123 24.28 -10.36 -5.62
C LEU A 123 23.92 -9.63 -4.32
N ILE A 124 24.02 -8.30 -4.29
CA ILE A 124 23.57 -7.50 -3.14
C ILE A 124 22.06 -7.66 -2.92
N PHE A 125 21.27 -7.58 -3.99
CA PHE A 125 19.82 -7.84 -3.92
C PHE A 125 19.53 -9.26 -3.40
N ILE A 126 20.16 -10.29 -3.97
CA ILE A 126 19.97 -11.68 -3.54
C ILE A 126 20.33 -11.82 -2.06
N ALA A 127 21.51 -11.34 -1.64
CA ALA A 127 21.95 -11.43 -0.25
C ALA A 127 20.98 -10.71 0.70
N ALA A 128 20.45 -9.56 0.31
CA ALA A 128 19.48 -8.81 1.11
C ALA A 128 18.14 -9.56 1.25
N SER A 129 17.61 -10.13 0.16
CA SER A 129 16.37 -10.93 0.20
C SER A 129 16.53 -12.17 1.08
N PHE A 130 17.65 -12.90 0.95
CA PHE A 130 17.92 -14.05 1.81
C PHE A 130 18.08 -13.65 3.27
N LEU A 131 18.82 -12.57 3.57
CA LEU A 131 18.97 -12.07 4.94
C LEU A 131 17.62 -11.70 5.55
N GLU A 132 16.73 -11.08 4.77
CA GLU A 132 15.37 -10.76 5.22
C GLU A 132 14.56 -12.02 5.52
N LEU A 133 14.65 -13.05 4.67
CA LEU A 133 14.02 -14.33 4.92
C LEU A 133 14.53 -15.01 6.20
N PHE A 134 15.84 -14.96 6.46
CA PHE A 134 16.45 -15.51 7.68
C PHE A 134 16.11 -14.72 8.95
N THR A 135 16.04 -13.39 8.85
CA THR A 135 15.72 -12.51 10.00
C THR A 135 14.22 -12.37 10.24
N GLY A 136 13.42 -12.78 9.25
CA GLY A 136 11.98 -12.66 9.25
C GLY A 136 11.47 -11.28 8.86
N ASN A 137 10.23 -11.26 8.39
CA ASN A 137 9.50 -10.05 8.09
C ASN A 137 8.21 -9.95 8.94
N PRO A 138 8.34 -9.61 10.24
CA PRO A 138 7.21 -9.64 11.16
C PRO A 138 6.21 -8.53 10.86
N PHE A 139 4.94 -8.82 11.15
CA PHE A 139 3.87 -7.83 11.12
C PHE A 139 4.06 -6.81 12.24
N VAL A 140 4.06 -5.52 11.88
CA VAL A 140 4.15 -4.40 12.82
C VAL A 140 2.76 -3.81 13.00
N LYS A 141 2.29 -3.75 14.25
CA LYS A 141 1.00 -3.14 14.60
C LYS A 141 1.05 -1.62 14.49
N ASN A 142 -0.01 -1.03 13.98
CA ASN A 142 -0.22 0.41 13.82
C ASN A 142 -1.70 0.75 14.01
N GLU A 143 -1.99 2.03 14.26
CA GLU A 143 -3.33 2.54 14.44
C GLU A 143 -3.53 3.84 13.68
N VAL A 144 -4.72 4.02 13.12
CA VAL A 144 -5.12 5.24 12.42
C VAL A 144 -6.43 5.73 13.00
N SER A 145 -6.37 6.91 13.60
CA SER A 145 -7.55 7.62 14.10
C SER A 145 -7.87 8.84 13.24
N THR A 146 -9.16 8.99 12.93
CA THR A 146 -9.70 10.16 12.23
C THR A 146 -10.94 10.66 12.98
N THR A 147 -11.07 11.98 13.10
CA THR A 147 -12.13 12.64 13.87
C THR A 147 -12.91 13.62 12.99
N PHE A 148 -14.24 13.57 13.08
CA PHE A 148 -15.16 14.47 12.40
C PHE A 148 -16.14 15.11 13.38
N LYS A 149 -16.63 16.30 13.03
CA LYS A 149 -17.74 16.96 13.74
C LYS A 149 -18.95 16.96 12.82
N ILE A 150 -20.07 16.43 13.33
CA ILE A 150 -21.31 16.23 12.57
C ILE A 150 -22.43 16.99 13.27
N LYS A 151 -23.22 17.74 12.49
CA LYS A 151 -24.42 18.42 13.00
C LYS A 151 -25.53 17.41 13.19
N GLY A 152 -25.76 16.98 14.42
CA GLY A 152 -26.75 15.99 14.82
C GLY A 152 -26.51 15.53 16.26
N THR A 153 -27.54 14.95 16.87
CA THR A 153 -27.44 14.37 18.22
C THR A 153 -26.59 13.09 18.19
N PRO A 154 -26.04 12.64 19.34
CA PRO A 154 -25.32 11.37 19.42
C PRO A 154 -26.13 10.18 18.90
N GLU A 155 -27.45 10.18 19.12
CA GLU A 155 -28.36 9.16 18.61
C GLU A 155 -28.47 9.16 17.08
N GLN A 156 -28.63 10.33 16.46
CA GLN A 156 -28.67 10.45 14.99
C GLN A 156 -27.36 9.97 14.35
N VAL A 157 -26.23 10.37 14.93
CA VAL A 157 -24.90 9.94 14.48
C VAL A 157 -24.72 8.43 14.65
N TYR A 158 -25.08 7.89 15.82
CA TYR A 158 -24.94 6.47 16.12
C TYR A 158 -25.77 5.58 15.18
N ASN A 159 -27.05 5.91 14.98
CA ASN A 159 -27.95 5.17 14.10
C ASN A 159 -27.42 5.14 12.65
N SER A 160 -26.80 6.22 12.21
CA SER A 160 -26.22 6.34 10.86
C SER A 160 -24.89 5.57 10.69
N ILE A 161 -24.28 5.04 11.76
CA ILE A 161 -23.08 4.16 11.68
C ILE A 161 -23.47 2.68 11.62
N ILE A 162 -24.48 2.29 12.40
CA ILE A 162 -24.89 0.88 12.55
C ILE A 162 -25.73 0.38 11.36
N GLN A 163 -26.41 1.28 10.66
CA GLN A 163 -27.19 0.98 9.47
C GLN A 163 -26.76 1.89 8.32
N VAL A 164 -25.82 1.41 7.51
CA VAL A 164 -25.38 2.08 6.29
C VAL A 164 -25.86 1.27 5.10
N ASP A 165 -27.03 1.62 4.59
CA ASP A 165 -27.65 0.88 3.48
C ASP A 165 -26.98 1.15 2.13
N THR A 166 -26.45 2.34 1.93
CA THR A 166 -25.72 2.71 0.71
C THR A 166 -24.72 3.81 1.00
N VAL A 167 -23.48 3.59 0.58
CA VAL A 167 -22.43 4.61 0.55
C VAL A 167 -22.40 5.22 -0.85
N ASP A 168 -22.95 6.43 -0.95
CA ASP A 168 -23.13 7.17 -2.21
C ASP A 168 -22.64 8.62 -2.05
N VAL A 169 -21.32 8.74 -1.95
CA VAL A 169 -20.62 10.02 -2.00
C VAL A 169 -19.53 9.96 -3.05
N GLU A 170 -19.11 11.12 -3.56
CA GLU A 170 -18.09 11.17 -4.60
C GLU A 170 -16.77 10.53 -4.13
N THR A 171 -16.28 9.57 -4.91
CA THR A 171 -14.98 8.92 -4.72
C THR A 171 -13.85 9.90 -5.02
N ASN A 172 -12.76 9.84 -4.24
CA ASN A 172 -11.55 10.61 -4.53
C ASN A 172 -10.69 9.95 -5.64
N LEU A 173 -9.60 10.61 -6.03
CA LEU A 173 -8.72 10.14 -7.11
C LEU A 173 -8.07 8.77 -6.81
N LEU A 174 -7.72 8.49 -5.55
CA LEU A 174 -7.08 7.23 -5.18
C LEU A 174 -8.08 6.06 -5.14
N GLN A 175 -9.33 6.33 -4.78
CA GLN A 175 -10.43 5.37 -4.91
C GLN A 175 -10.73 5.06 -6.38
N LYS A 176 -10.78 6.08 -7.24
CA LYS A 176 -10.89 5.88 -8.71
C LYS A 176 -9.70 5.11 -9.30
N ALA A 177 -8.54 5.14 -8.64
CA ALA A 177 -7.35 4.40 -9.01
C ALA A 177 -7.30 2.96 -8.46
N GLY A 178 -8.31 2.51 -7.70
CA GLY A 178 -8.45 1.12 -7.25
C GLY A 178 -8.25 0.87 -5.76
N LEU A 179 -8.35 1.88 -4.89
CA LEU A 179 -8.58 1.59 -3.47
C LEU A 179 -9.98 0.96 -3.27
N PRO A 180 -10.15 0.01 -2.34
CA PRO A 180 -11.45 -0.58 -2.05
C PRO A 180 -12.48 0.47 -1.67
N ILE A 181 -13.68 0.37 -2.24
CA ILE A 181 -14.77 1.30 -1.98
C ILE A 181 -15.87 0.54 -1.23
N PRO A 182 -16.21 0.92 0.02
CA PRO A 182 -17.32 0.34 0.73
C PRO A 182 -18.64 0.74 0.06
N ARG A 183 -19.60 -0.17 0.04
CA ARG A 183 -20.94 0.02 -0.55
C ARG A 183 -22.03 0.02 0.49
N LYS A 184 -21.93 -0.89 1.46
CA LYS A 184 -22.97 -1.14 2.45
C LYS A 184 -22.33 -1.69 3.73
N CYS A 185 -22.81 -1.27 4.90
CA CYS A 185 -22.42 -1.85 6.18
C CYS A 185 -23.66 -2.01 7.05
N ILE A 186 -24.03 -3.26 7.39
CA ILE A 186 -25.21 -3.55 8.20
C ILE A 186 -24.82 -4.27 9.47
N LEU A 187 -25.33 -3.80 10.59
CA LEU A 187 -25.31 -4.54 11.84
C LEU A 187 -26.44 -5.57 11.89
N THR A 188 -26.07 -6.82 12.15
CA THR A 188 -27.01 -7.94 12.29
C THR A 188 -27.78 -7.88 13.60
N GLU A 189 -27.07 -7.61 14.70
CA GLU A 189 -27.63 -7.50 16.05
C GLU A 189 -26.84 -6.46 16.86
N GLU A 190 -27.54 -5.60 17.60
CA GLU A 190 -26.96 -4.55 18.45
C GLU A 190 -26.62 -5.08 19.85
N LYS A 191 -25.70 -6.05 19.92
CA LYS A 191 -25.21 -6.63 21.18
C LYS A 191 -23.79 -7.16 21.04
N VAL A 192 -23.09 -7.39 22.16
CA VAL A 192 -21.77 -8.07 22.15
C VAL A 192 -21.90 -9.44 21.47
N GLY A 193 -20.99 -9.73 20.54
CA GLY A 193 -21.04 -10.90 19.65
C GLY A 193 -21.89 -10.72 18.38
N GLY A 194 -22.64 -9.62 18.25
CA GLY A 194 -23.32 -9.24 17.02
C GLY A 194 -22.31 -8.91 15.91
N LEU A 195 -22.69 -9.16 14.65
CA LEU A 195 -21.83 -8.97 13.49
C LEU A 195 -22.16 -7.68 12.74
N ARG A 196 -21.14 -6.99 12.23
CA ARG A 196 -21.26 -5.94 11.21
C ARG A 196 -20.69 -6.46 9.90
N LEU A 197 -21.54 -6.47 8.88
CA LEU A 197 -21.21 -6.96 7.55
C LEU A 197 -21.01 -5.77 6.62
N CYS A 198 -19.76 -5.52 6.24
CA CYS A 198 -19.39 -4.44 5.32
C CYS A 198 -19.06 -5.00 3.94
N GLU A 199 -19.89 -4.69 2.95
CA GLU A 199 -19.71 -5.05 1.55
C GLU A 199 -18.94 -3.95 0.81
N PHE A 200 -17.97 -4.36 0.01
CA PHE A 200 -17.17 -3.49 -0.86
C PHE A 200 -17.49 -3.80 -2.33
N GLU A 201 -17.08 -2.94 -3.25
CA GLU A 201 -17.16 -3.22 -4.70
C GLU A 201 -16.54 -4.58 -5.06
N GLU A 202 -15.43 -4.91 -4.41
CA GLU A 202 -14.79 -6.21 -4.51
C GLU A 202 -14.53 -6.75 -3.10
N GLY A 203 -15.36 -7.68 -2.66
CA GLY A 203 -15.20 -8.39 -1.40
C GLY A 203 -15.96 -7.81 -0.21
N ARG A 204 -15.55 -8.17 1.01
CA ARG A 204 -16.23 -7.81 2.25
C ARG A 204 -15.30 -7.82 3.47
N ILE A 205 -15.73 -7.12 4.52
CA ILE A 205 -15.17 -7.17 5.87
C ILE A 205 -16.28 -7.60 6.84
N VAL A 206 -15.94 -8.48 7.78
CA VAL A 206 -16.82 -8.91 8.87
C VAL A 206 -16.21 -8.50 10.20
N GLU A 207 -16.95 -7.69 10.94
CA GLU A 207 -16.57 -7.17 12.25
C GLU A 207 -17.48 -7.78 13.31
N THR A 208 -16.96 -8.11 14.49
CA THR A 208 -17.74 -8.65 15.62
C THR A 208 -17.70 -7.66 16.77
N ILE A 209 -18.86 -7.27 17.31
CA ILE A 209 -18.95 -6.34 18.43
C ILE A 209 -18.31 -6.96 19.68
N THR A 210 -17.32 -6.26 20.25
CA THR A 210 -16.66 -6.64 21.50
C THR A 210 -17.10 -5.76 22.67
N GLU A 211 -17.43 -4.50 22.42
CA GLU A 211 -17.98 -3.59 23.42
C GLU A 211 -18.97 -2.62 22.77
N ILE A 212 -20.08 -2.36 23.45
CA ILE A 212 -21.11 -1.43 22.97
C ILE A 212 -21.66 -0.61 24.14
N LYS A 213 -21.65 0.72 23.97
CA LYS A 213 -22.39 1.68 24.80
C LYS A 213 -23.17 2.56 23.85
N LYS A 214 -24.49 2.36 23.82
CA LYS A 214 -25.36 3.01 22.84
C LYS A 214 -25.13 4.53 22.83
N ASN A 215 -25.01 5.10 21.63
CA ASN A 215 -24.74 6.53 21.38
C ASN A 215 -23.36 7.06 21.83
N GLU A 216 -22.46 6.20 22.34
CA GLU A 216 -21.17 6.62 22.89
C GLU A 216 -19.99 5.82 22.32
N LEU A 217 -20.11 4.49 22.25
CA LEU A 217 -19.02 3.59 21.88
C LEU A 217 -19.53 2.39 21.10
N LEU A 218 -18.84 2.09 19.99
CA LEU A 218 -18.95 0.83 19.26
C LEU A 218 -17.53 0.32 18.99
N ARG A 219 -17.15 -0.79 19.64
CA ARG A 219 -15.86 -1.46 19.46
C ARG A 219 -16.09 -2.81 18.80
N MET A 220 -15.32 -3.10 17.76
CA MET A 220 -15.47 -4.33 16.98
C MET A 220 -14.13 -4.93 16.59
N ASP A 221 -14.02 -6.25 16.66
CA ASP A 221 -12.87 -6.99 16.13
C ASP A 221 -13.10 -7.31 14.66
N VAL A 222 -12.10 -7.10 13.82
CA VAL A 222 -12.14 -7.51 12.40
C VAL A 222 -11.79 -8.99 12.31
N THR A 223 -12.82 -9.81 12.11
CA THR A 223 -12.71 -11.28 12.11
C THR A 223 -12.51 -11.86 10.72
N GLU A 224 -12.96 -11.16 9.68
CA GLU A 224 -12.70 -11.50 8.27
C GLU A 224 -12.45 -10.22 7.47
N SER A 225 -11.42 -10.23 6.62
CA SER A 225 -11.16 -9.16 5.66
C SER A 225 -10.79 -9.77 4.31
N LYS A 226 -11.80 -9.96 3.46
CA LYS A 226 -11.64 -10.49 2.10
C LYS A 226 -11.94 -9.39 1.10
N LEU A 227 -10.96 -8.55 0.81
CA LEU A 227 -11.07 -7.51 -0.21
C LEU A 227 -10.58 -8.05 -1.56
N GLY A 228 -11.05 -7.46 -2.67
CA GLY A 228 -10.94 -8.01 -4.03
C GLY A 228 -9.61 -8.69 -4.37
N ARG A 229 -8.50 -8.03 -4.04
CA ARG A 229 -7.16 -8.64 -4.08
C ARG A 229 -6.71 -8.94 -2.66
N GLU A 230 -6.27 -10.18 -2.45
CA GLU A 230 -5.79 -10.62 -1.14
C GLU A 230 -4.51 -9.87 -0.76
N ARG A 231 -4.64 -8.94 0.19
CA ARG A 231 -3.53 -8.19 0.76
C ARG A 231 -2.94 -8.97 1.92
N HIS A 232 -2.25 -10.07 1.63
CA HIS A 232 -1.63 -10.93 2.63
C HIS A 232 -0.65 -10.18 3.55
N TRP A 233 -0.12 -9.05 3.09
CA TRP A 233 0.77 -8.15 3.83
C TRP A 233 0.05 -7.19 4.79
N LEU A 234 -1.29 -7.10 4.79
CA LEU A 234 -2.09 -6.22 5.64
C LEU A 234 -3.14 -7.01 6.41
N LYS A 235 -3.23 -6.80 7.72
CA LYS A 235 -4.24 -7.41 8.58
C LYS A 235 -4.91 -6.34 9.44
N PHE A 236 -6.22 -6.23 9.36
CA PHE A 236 -7.00 -5.40 10.28
C PHE A 236 -7.30 -6.19 11.55
N HIS A 237 -7.33 -5.51 12.70
CA HIS A 237 -7.58 -6.14 14.00
C HIS A 237 -8.83 -5.60 14.67
N GLU A 238 -8.96 -4.28 14.79
CA GLU A 238 -10.05 -3.64 15.53
C GLU A 238 -10.52 -2.37 14.82
N ASP A 239 -11.81 -2.07 14.91
CA ASP A 239 -12.40 -0.79 14.54
C ASP A 239 -13.24 -0.25 15.70
N ILE A 240 -12.99 1.01 16.07
CA ILE A 240 -13.58 1.66 17.24
C ILE A 240 -14.19 2.99 16.83
N TYR A 241 -15.49 3.15 17.08
CA TYR A 241 -16.18 4.43 16.99
C TYR A 241 -16.43 4.98 18.39
N ASN A 242 -15.89 6.16 18.66
CA ASN A 242 -16.20 6.95 19.85
C ASN A 242 -17.05 8.15 19.45
N ILE A 243 -18.19 8.33 20.10
CA ILE A 243 -19.18 9.37 19.82
C ILE A 243 -19.27 10.23 21.08
N ASN A 244 -18.98 11.52 20.94
CA ASN A 244 -18.95 12.46 22.06
C ASN A 244 -19.78 13.69 21.70
N PRO A 245 -20.83 14.04 22.47
CA PRO A 245 -21.54 15.29 22.26
C PRO A 245 -20.63 16.49 22.52
N ILE A 246 -20.63 17.47 21.62
CA ILE A 246 -20.04 18.79 21.87
C ILE A 246 -21.11 19.72 22.47
N ASN A 247 -22.31 19.69 21.90
CA ASN A 247 -23.52 20.34 22.39
C ASN A 247 -24.76 19.62 21.83
N ASP A 248 -25.96 20.15 22.09
CA ASP A 248 -27.24 19.53 21.71
C ASP A 248 -27.40 19.27 20.21
N GLU A 249 -26.69 19.99 19.35
CA GLU A 249 -26.80 19.91 17.88
C GLU A 249 -25.52 19.46 17.18
N LEU A 250 -24.43 19.25 17.92
CA LEU A 250 -23.11 18.97 17.36
C LEU A 250 -22.44 17.82 18.10
N THR A 251 -22.12 16.78 17.35
CA THR A 251 -21.48 15.57 17.87
C THR A 251 -20.12 15.37 17.21
N GLN A 252 -19.11 15.05 18.03
CA GLN A 252 -17.81 14.59 17.55
C GLN A 252 -17.81 13.08 17.44
N ILE A 253 -17.35 12.57 16.31
CA ILE A 253 -17.11 11.14 16.10
C ILE A 253 -15.64 10.90 15.78
N THR A 254 -15.05 9.91 16.44
CA THR A 254 -13.68 9.46 16.18
C THR A 254 -13.70 7.98 15.84
N ARG A 255 -13.18 7.63 14.66
CA ARG A 255 -12.96 6.25 14.24
C ARG A 255 -11.49 5.92 14.39
N THR A 256 -11.17 4.83 15.08
CA THR A 256 -9.82 4.29 15.21
C THR A 256 -9.78 2.89 14.66
N THR A 257 -8.95 2.68 13.66
CA THR A 257 -8.75 1.37 13.03
C THR A 257 -7.34 0.88 13.34
N SER A 258 -7.22 -0.27 13.96
CA SER A 258 -5.94 -0.93 14.23
C SER A 258 -5.65 -1.98 13.16
N TYR A 259 -4.39 -2.03 12.73
CA TYR A 259 -3.94 -2.94 11.69
C TYR A 259 -2.50 -3.38 11.96
N SER A 260 -2.03 -4.36 11.21
CA SER A 260 -0.61 -4.70 11.15
C SER A 260 -0.19 -4.97 9.72
N SER A 261 1.04 -4.56 9.40
CA SER A 261 1.64 -4.78 8.09
C SER A 261 3.08 -5.25 8.20
N ASN A 262 3.52 -6.07 7.24
CA ASN A 262 4.90 -6.51 7.11
C ASN A 262 5.65 -5.84 5.94
N LEU A 263 5.09 -4.81 5.28
CA LEU A 263 5.80 -4.11 4.21
C LEU A 263 7.03 -3.35 4.75
N LYS A 264 8.19 -3.43 4.09
CA LYS A 264 9.40 -2.65 4.44
C LYS A 264 9.91 -1.79 3.27
N PRO A 265 10.56 -0.64 3.52
CA PRO A 265 10.88 -0.03 4.82
C PRO A 265 9.64 0.50 5.55
N ARG A 266 9.57 0.29 6.88
CA ARG A 266 8.38 0.66 7.69
C ARG A 266 8.03 2.13 7.61
N ILE A 267 9.02 3.03 7.71
CA ILE A 267 8.78 4.48 7.69
C ILE A 267 8.00 4.90 6.43
N TYR A 268 8.30 4.31 5.27
CA TYR A 268 7.61 4.65 4.04
C TYR A 268 6.20 4.05 4.00
N TRP A 269 6.10 2.74 4.24
CA TRP A 269 4.84 2.02 4.08
C TRP A 269 3.82 2.39 5.14
N GLU A 270 4.23 2.66 6.37
CA GLU A 270 3.32 3.13 7.43
C GLU A 270 2.63 4.45 7.05
N ILE A 271 3.35 5.37 6.39
CA ILE A 271 2.76 6.62 5.90
C ILE A 271 1.74 6.34 4.81
N MET A 272 2.08 5.49 3.83
CA MET A 272 1.18 5.14 2.72
C MET A 272 -0.06 4.38 3.22
N GLU A 273 0.13 3.36 4.06
CA GLU A 273 -0.93 2.58 4.70
C GLU A 273 -1.87 3.48 5.49
N SER A 274 -1.31 4.34 6.35
CA SER A 274 -2.08 5.29 7.15
C SER A 274 -2.86 6.28 6.28
N LEU A 275 -2.27 6.76 5.18
CA LEU A 275 -2.97 7.62 4.23
C LEU A 275 -4.15 6.90 3.57
N THR A 276 -3.97 5.66 3.12
CA THR A 276 -5.04 4.89 2.48
C THR A 276 -6.19 4.57 3.43
N ILE A 277 -5.89 4.28 4.71
CA ILE A 277 -6.91 4.05 5.73
C ILE A 277 -7.65 5.35 6.05
N ARG A 278 -6.95 6.48 6.22
CA ARG A 278 -7.61 7.80 6.43
C ARG A 278 -8.55 8.15 5.29
N ILE A 279 -8.15 7.89 4.05
CA ILE A 279 -8.99 8.12 2.87
C ILE A 279 -10.29 7.32 2.93
N GLU A 280 -10.23 6.07 3.36
CA GLU A 280 -11.43 5.24 3.54
C GLU A 280 -12.29 5.77 4.69
N GLN A 281 -11.69 6.11 5.83
CA GLN A 281 -12.40 6.69 6.97
C GLN A 281 -13.09 8.01 6.59
N ASP A 282 -12.40 8.89 5.86
CA ASP A 282 -12.94 10.15 5.34
C ASP A 282 -14.11 9.92 4.38
N PHE A 283 -14.03 8.88 3.55
CA PHE A 283 -15.12 8.51 2.64
C PHE A 283 -16.37 8.08 3.40
N VAL A 284 -16.21 7.20 4.39
CA VAL A 284 -17.31 6.77 5.28
C VAL A 284 -17.90 7.96 6.04
N PHE A 285 -17.06 8.84 6.59
CA PHE A 285 -17.55 10.01 7.33
C PHE A 285 -18.27 11.03 6.45
N ARG A 286 -17.85 11.22 5.20
CA ARG A 286 -18.61 12.08 4.27
C ARG A 286 -19.99 11.51 3.97
N ASN A 287 -20.12 10.18 3.87
CA ASN A 287 -21.43 9.54 3.75
C ASN A 287 -22.26 9.73 5.03
N LEU A 288 -21.65 9.52 6.19
CA LEU A 288 -22.30 9.71 7.48
C LEU A 288 -22.87 11.13 7.64
N VAL A 289 -22.12 12.16 7.21
CA VAL A 289 -22.60 13.55 7.20
C VAL A 289 -23.80 13.75 6.27
N LYS A 290 -23.82 13.08 5.11
CA LYS A 290 -24.96 13.10 4.17
C LYS A 290 -26.18 12.44 4.81
N ASP A 291 -26.01 11.27 5.43
CA ASP A 291 -27.10 10.50 6.02
C ASP A 291 -27.75 11.24 7.20
N VAL A 292 -26.93 11.79 8.12
CA VAL A 292 -27.43 12.56 9.26
C VAL A 292 -28.18 13.83 8.80
N ARG A 293 -27.72 14.50 7.73
CA ARG A 293 -28.42 15.64 7.16
C ARG A 293 -29.79 15.25 6.58
N ASN A 294 -29.94 14.05 6.02
CA ASN A 294 -31.21 13.59 5.44
C ASN A 294 -32.24 13.17 6.50
N LEU A 295 -31.81 12.99 7.77
CA LEU A 295 -32.69 12.72 8.91
C LEU A 295 -33.30 14.00 9.51
N GLN A 296 -32.86 15.18 9.07
CA GLN A 296 -33.32 16.51 9.52
C GLN A 296 -34.35 17.07 8.54
#